data_AF-A0A1B1A0D6-F1
#
_entry.id   AF-A0A1B1A0D6-F1
#
_cell.length_a   1.000
_cell.length_b   1.000
_cell.length_c   1.000
_cell.angle_alpha   90.00
_cell.angle_beta   90.00
_cell.angle_gamma   90.00
#
_symmetry.space_group_name_H-M   'P 1'
#
loop_
_entity.id
_entity.type
_entity.pdbx_description
1 polymer ?
#
loop_
_entity_poly.entity_id
_entity_poly.type
_entity_poly.pdbx_seq_one_letter_code
_entity_poly.pdbx_strand_id
1 'polypeptide(L)'
;MIGTEEVPAVFFDGDKLLLCYEVAPIAGGGLAILEFDDVLDFRIDPMNVDELSESPYPVSAWNFTEICGSEKAARWAAMDARYWSLSFTDMTLTVLFDTVRLAGRSREKCLPHKALKHFIGSSLAA
;
A
#
# COMPACT_ATOMS: atom_id res chain seq x y z
N MET A 1 9.20 -7.45 2.70
CA MET A 1 10.01 -7.12 1.51
C MET A 1 9.13 -7.28 0.28
N ILE A 2 9.07 -6.23 -0.53
CA ILE A 2 8.19 -6.09 -1.69
C ILE A 2 8.93 -6.55 -2.96
N GLY A 3 8.23 -7.22 -3.88
CA GLY A 3 8.74 -7.66 -5.18
C GLY A 3 8.94 -6.48 -6.14
N THR A 4 9.96 -6.57 -6.98
CA THR A 4 10.51 -5.43 -7.72
C THR A 4 10.06 -5.34 -9.18
N GLU A 5 9.29 -6.31 -9.70
CA GLU A 5 9.09 -6.44 -11.15
C GLU A 5 7.80 -5.81 -11.68
N GLU A 6 6.77 -5.61 -10.86
CA GLU A 6 5.47 -5.09 -11.34
C GLU A 6 4.89 -3.93 -10.52
N VAL A 7 4.33 -2.93 -11.23
CA VAL A 7 3.65 -1.76 -10.65
C VAL A 7 2.45 -2.24 -9.81
N PRO A 8 2.39 -1.88 -8.52
CA PRO A 8 1.26 -2.27 -7.68
C PRO A 8 -0.03 -1.61 -8.16
N ALA A 9 -1.16 -2.23 -7.85
CA ALA A 9 -2.48 -1.70 -8.17
C ALA A 9 -3.15 -1.15 -6.91
N VAL A 10 -3.76 0.03 -7.04
CA VAL A 10 -4.50 0.68 -5.95
C VAL A 10 -5.94 0.90 -6.39
N PHE A 11 -6.88 0.63 -5.47
CA PHE A 11 -8.29 0.93 -5.61
C PHE A 11 -8.78 1.63 -4.35
N PHE A 12 -9.61 2.66 -4.50
CA PHE A 12 -10.22 3.39 -3.39
C PHE A 12 -11.70 3.62 -3.70
N ASP A 13 -12.58 3.27 -2.77
CA ASP A 13 -14.04 3.36 -2.94
C ASP A 13 -14.69 4.55 -2.22
N GLY A 14 -13.90 5.38 -1.53
CA GLY A 14 -14.37 6.49 -0.71
C GLY A 14 -14.19 6.27 0.79
N ASP A 15 -13.93 5.03 1.21
CA ASP A 15 -13.69 4.67 2.61
C ASP A 15 -12.48 3.73 2.75
N LYS A 16 -12.43 2.68 1.93
CA LYS A 16 -11.39 1.66 1.95
C LYS A 16 -10.41 1.83 0.82
N LEU A 17 -9.12 1.61 1.13
CA LEU A 17 -8.07 1.53 0.12
C LEU A 17 -7.57 0.09 0.03
N LEU A 18 -7.62 -0.48 -1.17
CA LEU A 18 -7.01 -1.76 -1.49
C LEU A 18 -5.72 -1.55 -2.25
N LEU A 19 -4.65 -2.20 -1.79
CA LEU A 19 -3.35 -2.22 -2.44
C LEU A 19 -2.99 -3.66 -2.78
N CYS A 20 -2.84 -3.96 -4.07
CA CYS A 20 -2.30 -5.23 -4.54
C CYS A 20 -0.86 -5.05 -5.03
N TYR A 21 0.05 -5.88 -4.56
CA TYR A 21 1.46 -5.82 -4.91
C TYR A 21 2.11 -7.20 -4.96
N GLU A 22 3.25 -7.30 -5.65
CA GLU A 22 4.06 -8.51 -5.67
C GLU A 22 4.87 -8.64 -4.37
N VAL A 23 4.85 -9.83 -3.78
CA VAL A 23 5.70 -10.17 -2.63
C VAL A 23 7.06 -10.63 -3.15
N ALA A 24 8.15 -10.15 -2.57
CA ALA A 24 9.49 -10.53 -3.01
C ALA A 24 9.68 -12.06 -3.03
N PRO A 25 10.44 -12.63 -3.98
CA PRO A 25 10.69 -14.07 -4.03
C PRO A 25 11.23 -14.64 -2.72
N ILE A 26 12.13 -13.91 -2.06
CA ILE A 26 12.70 -14.29 -0.76
C ILE A 26 11.66 -14.35 0.37
N ALA A 27 10.53 -13.65 0.23
CA ALA A 27 9.40 -13.65 1.16
C ALA A 27 8.25 -14.60 0.72
N GLY A 28 8.54 -15.50 -0.21
CA GLY A 28 7.63 -16.55 -0.68
C GLY A 28 6.90 -16.23 -1.99
N GLY A 29 7.17 -15.09 -2.61
CA GLY A 29 6.63 -14.74 -3.93
C GLY A 29 5.11 -14.55 -3.99
N GLY A 30 4.61 -14.32 -5.20
CA GLY A 30 3.18 -14.17 -5.50
C GLY A 30 2.66 -12.77 -5.20
N LEU A 31 1.35 -12.65 -5.02
CA LEU A 31 0.67 -11.38 -4.76
C LEU A 31 0.11 -11.32 -3.34
N ALA A 32 0.11 -10.12 -2.78
CA ALA A 32 -0.61 -9.78 -1.57
C ALA A 32 -1.58 -8.62 -1.85
N ILE A 33 -2.72 -8.63 -1.14
CA ILE A 33 -3.70 -7.55 -1.12
C ILE A 33 -3.80 -7.07 0.32
N LEU A 34 -3.46 -5.81 0.55
CA LEU A 34 -3.74 -5.10 1.80
C LEU A 34 -5.04 -4.32 1.65
N GLU A 35 -5.84 -4.33 2.70
CA GLU A 35 -7.01 -3.47 2.87
C GLU A 35 -6.73 -2.53 4.03
N PHE A 36 -6.83 -1.24 3.74
CA PHE A 36 -6.81 -0.15 4.70
C PHE A 36 -8.24 0.33 4.87
N ASP A 37 -8.70 0.38 6.12
CA ASP A 37 -10.04 0.81 6.51
C ASP A 37 -9.99 2.21 7.14
N ASP A 38 -11.10 2.94 7.05
CA ASP A 38 -11.25 4.32 7.54
C ASP A 38 -10.12 5.24 7.02
N VAL A 39 -9.93 5.26 5.69
CA VAL A 39 -8.85 6.00 5.06
C VAL A 39 -9.16 7.50 5.05
N LEU A 40 -8.34 8.27 5.75
CA LEU A 40 -8.51 9.71 5.94
C LEU A 40 -7.81 10.54 4.86
N ASP A 41 -6.67 10.06 4.37
CA ASP A 41 -5.89 10.72 3.32
C ASP A 41 -4.94 9.71 2.66
N PHE A 42 -4.69 9.85 1.36
CA PHE A 42 -3.65 9.08 0.68
C PHE A 42 -3.09 9.84 -0.52
N ARG A 43 -1.84 9.53 -0.88
CA ARG A 43 -1.17 10.07 -2.06
C ARG A 43 -0.35 8.99 -2.73
N ILE A 44 -0.52 8.90 -4.05
CA ILE A 44 0.35 8.12 -4.93
C ILE A 44 1.32 9.10 -5.58
N ASP A 45 2.61 8.82 -5.44
CA ASP A 45 3.68 9.59 -6.07
C ASP A 45 4.46 8.67 -7.03
N PRO A 46 4.56 8.98 -8.34
CA PRO A 46 5.37 8.22 -9.29
C PRO A 46 6.88 8.49 -9.12
N MET A 47 7.33 8.52 -7.87
CA MET A 47 8.71 8.78 -7.47
C MET A 47 9.51 7.47 -7.53
N ASN A 48 10.67 7.51 -8.19
CA ASN A 48 11.57 6.36 -8.26
C ASN A 48 12.25 6.13 -6.89
N VAL A 49 12.60 4.89 -6.58
CA VAL A 49 13.40 4.53 -5.40
C VAL A 49 14.72 5.33 -5.31
N ASP A 50 15.31 5.72 -6.43
CA ASP A 50 16.51 6.56 -6.45
C ASP A 50 16.26 8.01 -5.96
N GLU A 51 15.01 8.47 -6.00
CA GLU A 51 14.58 9.81 -5.60
C GLU A 51 14.07 9.87 -4.15
N LEU A 52 14.13 8.75 -3.40
CA LEU A 52 13.64 8.68 -2.01
C LEU A 52 14.32 9.67 -1.05
N SER A 53 15.53 10.13 -1.37
CA SER A 53 16.22 11.15 -0.59
C SER A 53 15.52 12.52 -0.60
N GLU A 54 14.63 12.75 -1.57
CA GLU A 54 13.82 13.97 -1.69
C GLU A 54 12.47 13.84 -0.97
N SER A 55 12.14 12.66 -0.42
CA SER A 55 10.90 12.42 0.30
C SER A 55 10.83 13.29 1.57
N PRO A 56 9.70 13.96 1.82
CA PRO A 56 9.50 14.75 3.04
C PRO A 56 9.40 13.88 4.31
N TYR A 57 9.29 12.56 4.17
CA TYR A 57 9.16 11.61 5.28
C TYR A 57 10.17 10.46 5.18
N PRO A 58 10.54 9.83 6.31
CA PRO A 58 11.39 8.65 6.30
C PRO A 58 10.78 7.56 5.41
N VAL A 59 11.52 7.17 4.39
CA VAL A 59 11.12 6.12 3.46
C VAL A 59 12.34 5.25 3.17
N SER A 60 12.12 3.95 3.05
CA SER A 60 13.16 2.99 2.71
C SER A 60 12.73 2.24 1.46
N ALA A 61 13.68 2.03 0.56
CA ALA A 61 13.47 1.29 -0.68
C ALA A 61 12.77 -0.04 -0.40
N TRP A 62 11.68 -0.30 -1.15
CA TRP A 62 10.95 -1.58 -1.12
C TRP A 62 10.45 -2.01 0.26
N ASN A 63 10.07 -1.03 1.09
CA ASN A 63 9.64 -1.26 2.46
C ASN A 63 8.33 -0.55 2.79
N PHE A 64 7.70 -1.02 3.87
CA PHE A 64 6.62 -0.33 4.57
C PHE A 64 7.20 0.37 5.80
N THR A 65 6.99 1.67 5.89
CA THR A 65 7.53 2.51 6.96
C THR A 65 6.38 3.29 7.59
N GLU A 66 6.23 3.17 8.91
CA GLU A 66 5.32 4.02 9.67
C GLU A 66 5.96 5.39 9.91
N ILE A 67 5.25 6.45 9.51
CA ILE A 67 5.65 7.85 9.66
C ILE A 67 5.11 8.37 10.99
N CYS A 68 5.95 8.34 12.02
CA CYS A 68 5.63 8.89 13.33
C CYS A 68 5.89 10.40 13.39
N GLY A 69 5.11 11.12 14.19
CA GLY A 69 5.36 12.54 14.52
C GLY A 69 5.16 13.54 13.39
N SER A 70 4.48 13.16 12.30
CA SER A 70 4.08 14.11 11.24
C SER A 70 2.92 14.99 11.70
N GLU A 71 2.83 16.23 11.18
CA GLU A 71 1.69 17.12 11.44
C GLU A 71 0.35 16.48 11.01
N LYS A 72 0.37 15.70 9.92
CA LYS A 72 -0.80 14.94 9.47
C LYS A 72 -1.24 13.91 10.51
N ALA A 73 -0.34 13.07 11.00
CA ALA A 73 -0.68 12.11 12.05
C ALA A 73 -1.13 12.82 13.34
N ALA A 74 -0.47 13.92 13.73
CA ALA A 74 -0.83 14.70 14.91
C ALA A 74 -2.25 15.29 14.82
N ARG A 75 -2.68 15.76 13.64
CA ARG A 75 -4.04 16.27 13.41
C ARG A 75 -5.12 15.23 13.69
N TRP A 76 -4.82 13.95 13.47
CA TRP A 76 -5.76 12.84 13.60
C TRP A 76 -5.45 11.94 14.80
N ALA A 77 -4.59 12.38 15.73
CA ALA A 77 -4.16 11.61 16.89
C ALA A 77 -5.32 11.16 17.80
N ALA A 78 -6.43 11.89 17.82
CA ALA A 78 -7.62 11.52 18.60
C ALA A 78 -8.33 10.25 18.07
N MET A 79 -8.05 9.85 16.82
CA MET A 79 -8.60 8.66 16.18
C MET A 79 -7.59 7.49 16.14
N ASP A 80 -6.44 7.63 16.82
CA ASP A 80 -5.32 6.66 16.75
C ASP A 80 -4.87 6.33 15.31
N ALA A 81 -5.09 7.29 14.39
CA ALA A 81 -4.81 7.12 12.98
C ALA A 81 -3.31 6.92 12.73
N ARG A 82 -3.00 5.98 11.85
CA ARG A 82 -1.65 5.57 11.48
C ARG A 82 -1.30 6.12 10.12
N TYR A 83 -0.07 6.62 9.96
CA TYR A 83 0.40 7.15 8.70
C TYR A 83 1.55 6.31 8.16
N TRP A 84 1.37 5.66 7.03
CA TRP A 84 2.39 4.79 6.42
C TRP A 84 2.88 5.35 5.09
N SER A 85 4.16 5.09 4.80
CA SER A 85 4.78 5.18 3.49
C SER A 85 5.14 3.79 3.00
N LEU A 86 4.73 3.46 1.78
CA LEU A 86 4.96 2.19 1.11
C LEU A 86 5.72 2.48 -0.17
N SER A 87 6.98 2.08 -0.23
CA SER A 87 7.84 2.32 -1.39
C SER A 87 7.90 1.08 -2.29
N PHE A 88 7.63 1.27 -3.57
CA PHE A 88 7.78 0.31 -4.66
C PHE A 88 8.81 0.86 -5.66
N THR A 89 9.26 0.03 -6.60
CA THR A 89 10.23 0.46 -7.63
C THR A 89 9.79 1.71 -8.38
N ASP A 90 8.53 1.74 -8.81
CA ASP A 90 8.00 2.79 -9.70
C ASP A 90 7.07 3.79 -9.01
N MET A 91 6.75 3.58 -7.73
CA MET A 91 5.85 4.47 -6.99
C MET A 91 6.03 4.40 -5.48
N THR A 92 5.66 5.49 -4.82
CA THR A 92 5.45 5.52 -3.37
C THR A 92 3.99 5.81 -3.07
N LEU A 93 3.38 5.02 -2.18
CA LEU A 93 2.06 5.27 -1.63
C LEU A 93 2.22 5.77 -0.20
N THR A 94 1.67 6.94 0.12
CA THR A 94 1.43 7.32 1.52
C THR A 94 -0.04 7.21 1.84
N VAL A 95 -0.38 6.65 2.99
CA VAL A 95 -1.77 6.40 3.40
C VAL A 95 -1.93 6.64 4.89
N LEU A 96 -2.92 7.45 5.25
CA LEU A 96 -3.37 7.74 6.60
C LEU A 96 -4.70 7.01 6.84
N PHE A 97 -4.75 6.12 7.81
CA PHE A 97 -5.83 5.16 8.01
C PHE A 97 -5.97 4.76 9.49
N ASP A 98 -7.06 4.09 9.86
CA ASP A 98 -7.21 3.49 11.21
C ASP A 98 -6.59 2.08 11.23
N THR A 99 -7.19 1.14 10.50
CA THR A 99 -6.78 -0.26 10.51
C THR A 99 -6.29 -0.75 9.16
N VAL A 100 -5.39 -1.76 9.19
CA VAL A 100 -4.87 -2.42 7.99
C VAL A 100 -4.85 -3.93 8.22
N ARG A 101 -5.26 -4.68 7.20
CA ARG A 101 -5.26 -6.15 7.21
C ARG A 101 -4.77 -6.74 5.90
N LEU A 102 -4.23 -7.96 5.98
CA LEU A 102 -3.98 -8.78 4.79
C LEU A 102 -5.31 -9.37 4.31
N ALA A 103 -5.89 -8.77 3.27
CA ALA A 103 -7.19 -9.15 2.73
C ALA A 103 -7.11 -10.34 1.76
N GLY A 104 -5.97 -10.52 1.10
CA GLY A 104 -5.76 -11.62 0.17
C GLY A 104 -4.29 -11.97 -0.04
N ARG A 105 -4.03 -13.23 -0.38
CA ARG A 105 -2.71 -13.69 -0.82
C ARG A 105 -2.87 -14.77 -1.89
N SER A 106 -2.11 -14.65 -2.97
CA SER A 106 -2.10 -15.63 -4.06
C SER A 106 -0.67 -15.99 -4.43
N ARG A 107 -0.45 -17.24 -4.84
CA ARG A 107 0.83 -17.70 -5.45
C ARG A 107 0.77 -17.73 -6.97
N GLU A 108 -0.38 -17.42 -7.55
CA GLU A 108 -0.53 -17.39 -9.00
C GLU A 108 0.28 -16.23 -9.58
N LYS A 109 0.93 -16.48 -10.73
CA LYS A 109 1.57 -15.43 -11.51
C LYS A 109 0.49 -14.68 -12.27
N CYS A 110 0.06 -13.55 -11.74
CA CYS A 110 -0.84 -12.63 -12.41
C CYS A 110 -0.46 -11.19 -12.08
N LEU A 111 -0.91 -10.25 -12.93
CA LEU A 111 -0.62 -8.83 -12.75
C LEU A 111 -1.43 -8.27 -11.56
N PRO A 112 -0.87 -7.41 -10.69
CA PRO A 112 -1.56 -6.85 -9.54
C PRO A 112 -2.94 -6.28 -9.85
N HIS A 113 -3.10 -5.54 -10.96
CA HIS A 113 -4.39 -4.96 -11.34
C HIS A 113 -5.43 -6.02 -11.74
N LYS A 114 -5.01 -7.15 -12.33
CA LYS A 114 -5.92 -8.25 -12.68
C LYS A 114 -6.38 -8.98 -11.42
N ALA A 115 -5.45 -9.26 -10.51
CA ALA A 115 -5.76 -9.87 -9.22
C ALA A 115 -6.68 -8.99 -8.38
N LEU A 116 -6.39 -7.69 -8.32
CA LEU A 116 -7.20 -6.72 -7.58
C LEU A 116 -8.63 -6.62 -8.16
N LYS A 117 -8.76 -6.55 -9.49
CA LYS A 117 -10.08 -6.56 -10.15
C LYS A 117 -10.87 -7.83 -9.84
N HIS A 118 -10.20 -8.98 -9.84
CA HIS A 118 -10.85 -10.26 -9.50
C HIS A 118 -11.28 -10.30 -8.02
N PHE A 119 -10.43 -9.80 -7.11
CA PHE A 119 -10.73 -9.70 -5.69
C PHE A 119 -11.94 -8.80 -5.42
N ILE A 120 -12.00 -7.62 -6.04
CA ILE A 120 -13.15 -6.71 -5.91
C ILE A 120 -14.42 -7.36 -6.46
N GLY A 121 -14.34 -7.99 -7.63
CA GLY A 121 -15.49 -8.66 -8.25
C GLY A 121 -16.03 -9.85 -7.45
N SER A 122 -15.17 -10.55 -6.71
CA SER A 122 -15.59 -11.66 -5.83
C SER A 122 -16.12 -11.18 -4.49
N SER A 123 -15.59 -10.09 -3.93
CA SER A 123 -16.07 -9.48 -2.68
C SER A 123 -17.49 -8.91 -2.82
N LEU A 124 -17.82 -8.31 -3.96
CA LEU A 124 -19.18 -7.78 -4.25
C LEU A 124 -20.25 -8.87 -4.46
N ALA A 125 -19.84 -10.13 -4.65
CA ALA A 125 -20.74 -11.26 -4.85
C ALA A 125 -21.01 -12.07 -3.57
N ALA A 126 -20.32 -11.73 -2.47
CA ALA A 126 -20.46 -12.34 -1.15
C ALA A 126 -21.41 -11.53 -0.27
#